data_AF-A0A9D7CXB9-F1
#
_entry.id   AF-A0A9D7CXB9-F1
#
_cell.length_a   1.000
_cell.length_b   1.000
_cell.length_c   1.000
_cell.angle_alpha   90.00
_cell.angle_beta   90.00
_cell.angle_gamma   90.00
#
_symmetry.space_group_name_H-M   'P 1'
#
loop_
_entity.id
_entity.type
_entity.pdbx_description
1 polymer ?
#
loop_
_entity_poly.entity_id
_entity_poly.type
_entity_poly.pdbx_seq_one_letter_code
_entity_poly.pdbx_strand_id
1 'polypeptide(L)'
;MRPLLVAFSLVLAGLLIPRAAGAKMMFHHDLTSLALDADAIVRGHVVGERRQDEWTTFKVIAVDRSYKGPLAAGARIELSYDLYSMRPFAEGWGGQPDAGPPAVLGTELVFFLRRHKPAPYEVARFVEAGVDPKAEQWFILSSGLRIFLNGKAQRFEQWNNPGGFVPVPQGRDPYDLHGDPRGGEPLDSAGLDREIASALQRANELLTALDSADGPSRRRRLVELAGPPPEDASRGTTLGGFYSNSASKRIVEALAKTGDIAVTLEALARASGVATFGLRHEFSPVAVLDAAANAKLPLSSRLAAIGLADGLWSQLRETPSADARVIALMADAEPLVRAASVSLRPTEKATAAMKAAIKARFAIEQDERVRLALFHAADSRDMRTDLQSPPSKMPIVVVTRTRDVVNVAWADLDTRTNWMVADSSSIVVNQGGNRLVETFFGADTSYSNGASGSLRTRIAGAKVSGNVEVELVLEDLNKHRGRIARHVPLGLFTPASPAEAPAAASGAAITGASHPPEQPAGDASVPRPTVPRRSGCACATAGTSTEGPAPAPIVAALLALLRRRRGHRV
;
A
#
# COMPACT_ATOMS: atom_id res chain seq x y z
N MET A 1 22.45 -4.92 -49.46
CA MET A 1 21.02 -4.99 -49.10
C MET A 1 20.73 -5.84 -47.85
N ARG A 2 21.24 -7.07 -47.72
CA ARG A 2 21.01 -7.93 -46.54
C ARG A 2 21.27 -7.30 -45.15
N PRO A 3 22.36 -6.54 -44.89
CA PRO A 3 22.58 -5.96 -43.56
C PRO A 3 21.58 -4.86 -43.20
N LEU A 4 21.04 -4.15 -44.19
CA LEU A 4 20.07 -3.07 -43.98
C LEU A 4 18.68 -3.63 -43.64
N LEU A 5 18.32 -4.76 -44.24
CA LEU A 5 17.08 -5.49 -43.97
C LEU A 5 17.08 -6.14 -42.58
N VAL A 6 18.23 -6.66 -42.13
CA VAL A 6 18.40 -7.20 -40.77
C VAL A 6 18.34 -6.08 -39.74
N ALA A 7 19.02 -4.94 -39.97
CA ALA A 7 18.95 -3.80 -39.08
C ALA A 7 17.52 -3.22 -38.97
N PHE A 8 16.82 -3.11 -40.10
CA PHE A 8 15.43 -2.65 -40.12
C PHE A 8 14.48 -3.62 -39.39
N SER A 9 14.67 -4.94 -39.57
CA SER A 9 13.87 -5.95 -38.88
C SER A 9 14.12 -5.97 -37.37
N LEU A 10 15.36 -5.76 -36.92
CA LEU A 10 15.69 -5.66 -35.49
C LEU A 10 15.14 -4.37 -34.85
N VAL A 11 15.15 -3.25 -35.57
CA VAL A 11 14.51 -2.00 -35.12
C VAL A 11 12.98 -2.16 -35.06
N LEU A 12 12.38 -2.78 -36.08
CA LEU A 12 10.94 -3.03 -36.10
C LEU A 12 10.53 -4.01 -35.00
N ALA A 13 11.30 -5.08 -34.77
CA ALA A 13 11.08 -6.00 -33.65
C ALA A 13 11.27 -5.29 -32.30
N GLY A 14 12.26 -4.40 -32.16
CA GLY A 14 12.47 -3.60 -30.96
C GLY A 14 11.36 -2.57 -30.69
N LEU A 15 10.68 -2.07 -31.73
CA LEU A 15 9.52 -1.18 -31.64
C LEU A 15 8.20 -1.96 -31.43
N LEU A 16 8.14 -3.21 -31.90
CA LEU A 16 6.97 -4.11 -31.77
C LEU A 16 6.99 -4.96 -30.51
N ILE A 17 8.10 -5.03 -29.77
CA ILE A 17 8.07 -5.49 -28.39
C ILE A 17 7.37 -4.38 -27.61
N PRO A 18 6.11 -4.54 -27.17
CA PRO A 18 5.53 -3.60 -26.23
C PRO A 18 6.48 -3.62 -25.03
N ARG A 19 7.23 -2.53 -24.85
CA ARG A 19 7.74 -2.21 -23.52
C ARG A 19 6.47 -1.99 -22.71
N ALA A 20 6.00 -3.05 -22.07
CA ALA A 20 5.13 -2.93 -20.92
C ALA A 20 5.96 -2.12 -19.92
N ALA A 21 5.93 -0.80 -20.08
CA ALA A 21 6.30 0.11 -19.02
C ALA A 21 5.38 -0.34 -17.90
N GLY A 22 5.96 -0.98 -16.88
CA GLY A 22 5.25 -1.34 -15.66
C GLY A 22 4.77 -0.03 -15.04
N ALA A 23 3.63 0.42 -15.50
CA ALA A 23 3.07 1.71 -15.16
C ALA A 23 2.58 1.54 -13.72
N LYS A 24 3.17 2.31 -12.80
CA LYS A 24 2.88 2.21 -11.37
C LYS A 24 1.42 2.56 -11.14
N MET A 25 0.63 1.66 -10.57
CA MET A 25 -0.74 1.98 -10.18
C MET A 25 -0.71 3.04 -9.06
N MET A 26 -1.79 3.81 -8.92
CA MET A 26 -1.85 4.89 -7.93
C MET A 26 -1.75 4.35 -6.50
N PHE A 27 -0.87 4.93 -5.68
CA PHE A 27 -0.81 4.63 -4.26
C PHE A 27 -2.06 5.16 -3.54
N HIS A 28 -2.70 4.29 -2.75
CA HIS A 28 -3.73 4.67 -1.79
C HIS A 28 -3.07 5.01 -0.46
N HIS A 29 -3.42 6.16 0.10
CA HIS A 29 -2.96 6.60 1.41
C HIS A 29 -4.15 6.66 2.38
N ASP A 30 -3.88 6.29 3.62
CA ASP A 30 -4.78 6.49 4.75
C ASP A 30 -4.90 7.98 5.10
N LEU A 31 -5.91 8.37 5.90
CA LEU A 31 -6.18 9.78 6.18
C LEU A 31 -5.04 10.43 6.98
N THR A 32 -4.41 9.69 7.90
CA THR A 32 -3.28 10.20 8.70
C THR A 32 -2.06 10.50 7.81
N SER A 33 -1.75 9.61 6.87
CA SER A 33 -0.69 9.74 5.86
C SER A 33 -0.96 10.93 4.93
N LEU A 34 -2.19 11.08 4.45
CA LEU A 34 -2.60 12.24 3.66
C LEU A 34 -2.48 13.54 4.46
N ALA A 35 -2.93 13.55 5.72
CA ALA A 35 -2.84 14.72 6.58
C ALA A 35 -1.39 15.13 6.86
N LEU A 36 -0.49 14.15 7.00
CA LEU A 36 0.94 14.35 7.19
C LEU A 36 1.62 14.90 5.93
N ASP A 37 1.23 14.40 4.76
CA ASP A 37 1.85 14.74 3.48
C ASP A 37 1.29 16.01 2.82
N ALA A 38 0.07 16.42 3.19
CA ALA A 38 -0.60 17.60 2.64
C ALA A 38 -0.07 18.91 3.23
N ASP A 39 0.11 19.92 2.38
CA ASP A 39 0.37 21.29 2.79
C ASP A 39 -0.94 22.06 3.06
N ALA A 40 -2.04 21.63 2.43
CA ALA A 40 -3.40 22.13 2.69
C ALA A 40 -4.44 21.00 2.64
N ILE A 41 -5.46 21.10 3.49
CA ILE A 41 -6.63 20.22 3.48
C ILE A 41 -7.86 21.11 3.52
N VAL A 42 -8.72 21.01 2.51
CA VAL A 42 -9.87 21.89 2.36
C VAL A 42 -11.11 21.13 1.91
N ARG A 43 -12.27 21.64 2.30
CA ARG A 43 -13.57 21.27 1.75
C ARG A 43 -14.14 22.45 0.98
N GLY A 44 -14.78 22.15 -0.14
CA GLY A 44 -15.44 23.17 -0.95
C GLY A 44 -16.59 22.60 -1.77
N HIS A 45 -17.29 23.49 -2.47
CA HIS A 45 -18.35 23.13 -3.40
C HIS A 45 -18.12 23.73 -4.79
N VAL A 46 -18.63 23.04 -5.81
CA VAL A 46 -18.60 23.52 -7.19
C VAL A 46 -19.49 24.76 -7.33
N VAL A 47 -18.90 25.89 -7.76
CA VAL A 47 -19.60 27.16 -8.01
C VAL A 47 -19.67 27.54 -9.49
N GLY A 48 -18.96 26.81 -10.35
CA GLY A 48 -18.99 27.08 -11.78
C GLY A 48 -18.08 26.16 -12.58
N GLU A 49 -18.07 26.39 -13.89
CA GLU A 49 -17.25 25.66 -14.84
C GLU A 49 -16.58 26.63 -15.80
N ARG A 50 -15.34 26.34 -16.18
CA ARG A 50 -14.59 27.08 -17.19
C ARG A 50 -14.07 26.08 -18.20
N ARG A 51 -14.46 26.25 -19.46
CA ARG A 51 -13.91 25.48 -20.57
C ARG A 51 -12.63 26.16 -21.05
N GLN A 52 -11.50 25.46 -21.06
CA GLN A 52 -10.24 25.99 -21.60
C GLN A 52 -10.14 25.73 -23.11
N ASP A 53 -10.54 24.53 -23.54
CA ASP A 53 -10.54 24.10 -24.95
C ASP A 53 -11.63 23.04 -25.19
N GLU A 54 -11.63 22.40 -26.37
CA GLU A 54 -12.63 21.39 -26.72
C GLU A 54 -12.64 20.18 -25.79
N TRP A 55 -11.51 19.86 -25.16
CA TRP A 55 -11.27 18.63 -24.41
C TRP A 55 -11.11 18.86 -22.91
N THR A 56 -10.82 20.09 -22.50
CA THR A 56 -10.45 20.43 -21.12
C THR A 56 -11.50 21.29 -20.43
N THR A 57 -12.13 20.73 -19.40
CA THR A 57 -13.09 21.43 -18.54
C THR A 57 -12.58 21.52 -17.11
N PHE A 58 -12.55 22.75 -16.59
CA PHE A 58 -12.25 23.03 -15.19
C PHE A 58 -13.53 23.27 -14.42
N LYS A 59 -13.66 22.67 -13.24
CA LYS A 59 -14.63 23.13 -12.25
C LYS A 59 -13.98 24.14 -11.35
N VAL A 60 -14.71 25.22 -11.08
CA VAL A 60 -14.35 26.24 -10.10
C VAL A 60 -15.00 25.83 -8.79
N ILE A 61 -14.17 25.61 -7.77
CA ILE A 61 -14.58 25.19 -6.45
C ILE A 61 -14.34 26.34 -5.48
N ALA A 62 -15.36 26.75 -4.74
CA ALA A 62 -15.21 27.67 -3.63
C ALA A 62 -14.89 26.87 -2.37
N VAL A 63 -13.82 27.24 -1.67
CA VAL A 63 -13.46 26.63 -0.38
C VAL A 63 -14.45 27.11 0.67
N ASP A 64 -15.12 26.17 1.33
CA ASP A 64 -16.03 26.44 2.45
C ASP A 64 -15.30 26.38 3.77
N ARG A 65 -14.36 25.44 3.88
CA ARG A 65 -13.66 25.12 5.11
C ARG A 65 -12.22 24.75 4.84
N SER A 66 -11.33 25.26 5.68
CA SER A 66 -9.93 24.85 5.76
C SER A 66 -9.71 24.02 7.02
N TYR A 67 -9.15 22.82 6.88
CA TYR A 67 -8.72 21.99 8.00
C TYR A 67 -7.22 22.17 8.29
N LYS A 68 -6.44 22.47 7.24
CA LYS A 68 -4.99 22.69 7.30
C LYS A 68 -4.55 23.61 6.16
N GLY A 69 -3.53 24.42 6.40
CA GLY A 69 -2.81 25.16 5.35
C GLY A 69 -3.37 26.56 5.07
N PRO A 70 -2.86 27.23 4.02
CA PRO A 70 -3.11 28.66 3.75
C PRO A 70 -4.44 28.94 3.02
N LEU A 71 -5.12 27.92 2.50
CA LEU A 71 -6.32 28.08 1.68
C LEU A 71 -7.52 28.34 2.60
N ALA A 72 -7.90 29.61 2.75
CA ALA A 72 -9.02 30.04 3.58
C ALA A 72 -10.38 29.83 2.91
N ALA A 73 -11.46 29.91 3.70
CA ALA A 73 -12.82 29.96 3.15
C ALA A 73 -12.97 31.14 2.17
N GLY A 74 -13.69 30.91 1.06
CA GLY A 74 -13.82 31.84 -0.06
C GLY A 74 -12.70 31.74 -1.11
N ALA A 75 -11.59 31.04 -0.84
CA ALA A 75 -10.58 30.76 -1.84
C ALA A 75 -11.18 29.96 -3.01
N ARG A 76 -10.62 30.12 -4.20
CA ARG A 76 -11.08 29.40 -5.41
C ARG A 76 -10.03 28.40 -5.86
N ILE A 77 -10.47 27.20 -6.16
CA ILE A 77 -9.65 26.12 -6.72
C ILE A 77 -10.21 25.78 -8.09
N GLU A 78 -9.37 25.79 -9.11
CA GLU A 78 -9.73 25.26 -10.43
C GLU A 78 -9.22 23.84 -10.55
N LEU A 79 -10.11 22.90 -10.85
CA LEU A 79 -9.78 21.49 -11.00
C LEU A 79 -10.16 21.01 -12.40
N SER A 80 -9.19 20.48 -13.14
CA SER A 80 -9.47 19.75 -14.39
C SER A 80 -10.18 18.44 -14.05
N TYR A 81 -11.38 18.25 -14.59
CA TYR A 81 -12.18 17.04 -14.37
C TYR A 81 -11.77 15.88 -15.28
N ASP A 82 -11.03 16.16 -16.34
CA ASP A 82 -10.67 15.18 -17.37
C ASP A 82 -9.62 14.17 -16.88
N LEU A 83 -8.79 14.55 -15.89
CA LEU A 83 -7.82 13.65 -15.25
C LEU A 83 -8.48 12.58 -14.38
N TYR A 84 -9.59 12.91 -13.71
CA TYR A 84 -10.24 11.99 -12.75
C TYR A 84 -11.38 11.17 -13.37
N SER A 85 -11.64 11.32 -14.68
CA SER A 85 -12.85 10.80 -15.34
C SER A 85 -14.08 10.98 -14.45
N MET A 86 -14.27 12.20 -13.90
CA MET A 86 -15.42 12.50 -13.02
C MET A 86 -16.79 12.47 -13.71
N ARG A 87 -16.83 11.97 -14.95
CA ARG A 87 -18.05 11.62 -15.64
C ARG A 87 -18.38 10.17 -15.23
N PRO A 88 -19.59 9.91 -14.71
CA PRO A 88 -20.09 8.54 -14.69
C PRO A 88 -19.89 7.97 -16.10
N PHE A 89 -19.32 6.76 -16.23
CA PHE A 89 -19.40 6.05 -17.50
C PHE A 89 -20.89 5.94 -17.88
N ALA A 90 -21.21 5.75 -19.17
CA ALA A 90 -22.60 5.59 -19.59
C ALA A 90 -23.32 4.45 -18.83
N GLU A 91 -22.55 3.52 -18.26
CA GLU A 91 -22.97 2.37 -17.44
C GLU A 91 -22.87 2.64 -15.91
N GLY A 92 -22.66 3.89 -15.50
CA GLY A 92 -22.45 4.26 -14.10
C GLY A 92 -21.00 4.10 -13.62
N TRP A 93 -20.72 4.57 -12.40
CA TRP A 93 -19.43 4.35 -11.74
C TRP A 93 -19.34 2.89 -11.29
N GLY A 94 -18.59 2.06 -12.01
CA GLY A 94 -18.36 0.65 -11.64
C GLY A 94 -18.68 -0.39 -12.71
N GLY A 95 -19.20 0.01 -13.89
CA GLY A 95 -19.39 -0.90 -15.03
C GLY A 95 -20.30 -2.10 -14.76
N GLN A 96 -21.08 -2.08 -13.67
CA GLN A 96 -22.09 -3.11 -13.42
C GLN A 96 -23.41 -2.67 -14.05
N PRO A 97 -23.95 -3.44 -15.03
CA PRO A 97 -25.21 -3.13 -15.72
C PRO A 97 -26.42 -2.96 -14.79
N ASP A 98 -26.34 -3.48 -13.56
CA ASP A 98 -27.43 -3.52 -12.57
C ASP A 98 -27.22 -2.57 -11.37
N ALA A 99 -26.31 -1.59 -11.46
CA ALA A 99 -25.91 -0.72 -10.34
C ALA A 99 -27.00 0.24 -9.80
N GLY A 100 -28.25 0.12 -10.27
CA GLY A 100 -29.36 0.96 -9.87
C GLY A 100 -29.34 2.35 -10.54
N PRO A 101 -30.14 3.31 -10.04
CA PRO A 101 -30.17 4.65 -10.61
C PRO A 101 -28.79 5.32 -10.54
N PRO A 102 -28.43 6.17 -11.52
CA PRO A 102 -27.13 6.82 -11.56
C PRO A 102 -26.86 7.57 -10.26
N ALA A 103 -25.73 7.29 -9.63
CA ALA A 103 -25.33 7.93 -8.39
C ALA A 103 -25.34 9.45 -8.54
N VAL A 104 -26.00 10.15 -7.61
CA VAL A 104 -26.04 11.61 -7.61
C VAL A 104 -24.73 12.10 -7.02
N LEU A 105 -23.90 12.70 -7.88
CA LEU A 105 -22.68 13.39 -7.47
C LEU A 105 -23.06 14.65 -6.69
N GLY A 106 -22.72 14.68 -5.40
CA GLY A 106 -22.82 15.88 -4.59
C GLY A 106 -21.92 16.99 -5.11
N THR A 107 -22.27 18.24 -4.83
CA THR A 107 -21.45 19.41 -5.20
C THR A 107 -20.23 19.57 -4.29
N GLU A 108 -20.20 18.87 -3.16
CA GLU A 108 -19.15 18.95 -2.14
C GLU A 108 -17.95 18.07 -2.49
N LEU A 109 -16.74 18.59 -2.27
CA LEU A 109 -15.49 17.87 -2.43
C LEU A 109 -14.55 18.17 -1.26
N VAL A 110 -13.68 17.21 -0.93
CA VAL A 110 -12.57 17.40 0.01
C VAL A 110 -11.24 17.10 -0.70
N PHE A 111 -10.25 17.97 -0.48
CA PHE A 111 -8.95 17.89 -1.12
C PHE A 111 -7.83 17.80 -0.09
N PHE A 112 -6.90 16.88 -0.31
CA PHE A 112 -5.60 16.83 0.33
C PHE A 112 -4.55 17.28 -0.68
N LEU A 113 -4.04 18.49 -0.48
CA LEU A 113 -3.23 19.21 -1.46
C LEU A 113 -1.79 19.35 -0.97
N ARG A 114 -0.85 19.19 -1.90
CA ARG A 114 0.57 19.49 -1.71
C ARG A 114 0.98 20.62 -2.64
N ARG A 115 1.76 21.57 -2.14
CA ARG A 115 2.33 22.65 -2.97
C ARG A 115 3.27 22.03 -4.00
N HIS A 116 3.00 22.30 -5.26
CA HIS A 116 3.91 21.94 -6.33
C HIS A 116 5.03 22.98 -6.40
N LYS A 117 6.27 22.50 -6.29
CA LYS A 117 7.46 23.28 -6.61
C LYS A 117 7.93 22.82 -7.99
N PRO A 118 7.58 23.54 -9.07
CA PRO A 118 7.93 23.10 -10.41
C PRO A 118 9.43 22.99 -10.57
N ALA A 119 9.87 21.88 -11.15
CA ALA A 119 11.22 21.77 -11.64
C ALA A 119 11.45 22.78 -12.79
N PRO A 120 12.70 23.21 -13.04
CA PRO A 120 12.97 24.21 -14.08
C PRO A 120 12.41 23.86 -15.47
N TYR A 121 12.30 22.58 -15.82
CA TYR A 121 11.73 22.14 -17.10
C TYR A 121 10.19 22.21 -17.15
N GLU A 122 9.50 22.16 -16.00
CA GLU A 122 8.05 22.30 -15.90
C GLU A 122 7.64 23.77 -16.02
N VAL A 123 8.46 24.68 -15.49
CA VAL A 123 8.27 26.13 -15.63
C VAL A 123 8.13 26.53 -17.09
N ALA A 124 9.00 26.01 -17.97
CA ALA A 124 8.93 26.29 -19.40
C ALA A 124 7.59 25.83 -20.02
N ARG A 125 7.12 24.62 -19.67
CA ARG A 125 5.83 24.09 -20.12
C ARG A 125 4.64 24.91 -19.60
N PHE A 126 4.71 25.41 -18.37
CA PHE A 126 3.66 26.25 -17.81
C PHE A 126 3.59 27.60 -18.52
N VAL A 127 4.73 28.22 -18.81
CA VAL A 127 4.78 29.45 -19.62
C VAL A 127 4.20 29.20 -21.01
N GLU A 128 4.53 28.09 -21.66
CA GLU A 128 3.94 27.71 -22.96
C GLU A 128 2.42 27.50 -22.89
N ALA A 129 1.92 26.98 -21.76
CA ALA A 129 0.49 26.78 -21.50
C ALA A 129 -0.24 28.07 -21.02
N GLY A 130 0.46 29.21 -20.93
CA GLY A 130 -0.10 30.46 -20.41
C GLY A 130 -0.39 30.45 -18.91
N VAL A 131 0.16 29.49 -18.17
CA VAL A 131 0.08 29.42 -16.71
C VAL A 131 1.21 30.27 -16.12
N ASP A 132 0.88 31.25 -15.29
CA ASP A 132 1.90 32.05 -14.60
C ASP A 132 2.77 31.10 -13.74
N PRO A 133 4.07 30.96 -14.02
CA PRO A 133 4.95 30.10 -13.23
C PRO A 133 5.14 30.60 -11.80
N LYS A 134 4.75 31.85 -11.50
CA LYS A 134 4.70 32.40 -10.14
C LYS A 134 3.39 32.10 -9.42
N ALA A 135 2.34 31.68 -10.14
CA ALA A 135 1.11 31.26 -9.49
C ALA A 135 1.39 30.05 -8.61
N GLU A 136 0.82 30.05 -7.41
CA GLU A 136 0.97 28.94 -6.48
C GLU A 136 0.22 27.73 -7.04
N GLN A 137 0.97 26.69 -7.38
CA GLN A 137 0.40 25.47 -7.92
C GLN A 137 0.28 24.40 -6.85
N TRP A 138 -0.77 23.60 -6.96
CA TRP A 138 -1.10 22.55 -6.00
C TRP A 138 -1.37 21.25 -6.74
N PHE A 139 -0.90 20.15 -6.17
CA PHE A 139 -1.27 18.81 -6.58
C PHE A 139 -2.19 18.18 -5.55
N ILE A 140 -3.21 17.49 -6.03
CA ILE A 140 -3.96 16.55 -5.21
C ILE A 140 -3.03 15.36 -4.95
N LEU A 141 -2.83 15.01 -3.68
CA LEU A 141 -2.08 13.81 -3.32
C LEU A 141 -2.75 12.57 -3.93
N SER A 142 -1.98 11.50 -4.17
CA SER A 142 -2.56 10.23 -4.63
C SER A 142 -3.65 9.77 -3.67
N SER A 143 -4.82 9.36 -4.18
CA SER A 143 -6.04 9.13 -3.39
C SER A 143 -6.43 10.31 -2.49
N GLY A 144 -6.09 11.56 -2.82
CA GLY A 144 -6.30 12.77 -2.00
C GLY A 144 -7.58 13.56 -2.33
N LEU A 145 -8.40 13.08 -3.26
CA LEU A 145 -9.71 13.65 -3.59
C LEU A 145 -10.81 12.83 -2.90
N ARG A 146 -11.77 13.51 -2.26
CA ARG A 146 -13.04 12.91 -1.83
C ARG A 146 -14.22 13.59 -2.49
N ILE A 147 -15.19 12.80 -2.88
CA ILE A 147 -16.49 13.24 -3.39
C ILE A 147 -17.59 12.63 -2.53
N PHE A 148 -18.81 13.15 -2.65
CA PHE A 148 -19.98 12.57 -1.98
C PHE A 148 -20.93 11.99 -3.02
N LEU A 149 -21.16 10.67 -2.96
CA LEU A 149 -22.18 9.98 -3.73
C LEU A 149 -23.30 9.57 -2.77
N ASN A 150 -24.53 10.01 -3.04
CA ASN A 150 -25.69 9.74 -2.16
C ASN A 150 -25.42 10.12 -0.69
N GLY A 151 -24.74 11.24 -0.46
CA GLY A 151 -24.36 11.72 0.89
C GLY A 151 -23.22 10.95 1.56
N LYS A 152 -22.60 9.99 0.89
CA LYS A 152 -21.50 9.17 1.41
C LYS A 152 -20.17 9.50 0.73
N ALA A 153 -19.15 9.68 1.53
CA ALA A 153 -17.79 9.96 1.10
C ALA A 153 -17.21 8.78 0.31
N GLN A 154 -16.68 9.09 -0.86
CA GLN A 154 -15.91 8.20 -1.69
C GLN A 154 -14.51 8.77 -1.86
N ARG A 155 -13.51 7.90 -1.87
CA ARG A 155 -12.16 8.22 -2.36
C ARG A 155 -11.98 7.63 -3.76
N PHE A 156 -10.92 8.01 -4.44
CA PHE A 156 -10.58 7.41 -5.73
C PHE A 156 -9.39 6.46 -5.61
N GLU A 157 -9.51 5.31 -6.26
CA GLU A 157 -8.46 4.32 -6.42
C GLU A 157 -8.24 3.98 -7.91
N GLN A 158 -7.07 3.47 -8.27
CA GLN A 158 -6.77 2.99 -9.60
C GLN A 158 -6.22 1.57 -9.48
N TRP A 159 -7.00 0.57 -9.89
CA TRP A 159 -6.66 -0.85 -9.71
C TRP A 159 -5.93 -1.46 -10.90
N ASN A 160 -5.94 -0.79 -12.05
CA ASN A 160 -5.26 -1.21 -13.27
C ASN A 160 -4.53 0.00 -13.87
N ASN A 161 -3.33 -0.20 -14.43
CA ASN A 161 -2.59 0.85 -15.15
C ASN A 161 -2.09 0.36 -16.51
N PRO A 162 -2.54 0.95 -17.65
CA PRO A 162 -3.50 2.05 -17.73
C PRO A 162 -4.91 1.59 -17.31
N GLY A 163 -5.62 2.44 -16.58
CA GLY A 163 -6.99 2.20 -16.12
C GLY A 163 -7.59 3.46 -15.52
N GLY A 164 -8.92 3.55 -15.50
CA GLY A 164 -9.63 4.68 -14.92
C GLY A 164 -9.51 4.74 -13.40
N PHE A 165 -9.80 5.91 -12.83
CA PHE A 165 -10.02 6.05 -11.40
C PHE A 165 -11.43 5.59 -11.05
N VAL A 166 -11.57 4.81 -10.00
CA VAL A 166 -12.85 4.26 -9.53
C VAL A 166 -13.13 4.83 -8.14
N PRO A 167 -14.36 5.32 -7.88
CA PRO A 167 -14.76 5.74 -6.55
C PRO A 167 -14.94 4.50 -5.67
N VAL A 168 -14.32 4.53 -4.49
CA VAL A 168 -14.39 3.49 -3.47
C VAL A 168 -14.90 4.14 -2.19
N PRO A 169 -15.80 3.48 -1.44
CA PRO A 169 -16.31 4.06 -0.20
C PRO A 169 -15.18 4.37 0.79
N GLN A 170 -15.22 5.57 1.38
CA GLN A 170 -14.28 5.97 2.41
C GLN A 170 -14.74 5.41 3.77
N GLY A 171 -13.93 4.53 4.36
CA GLY A 171 -14.11 4.02 5.73
C GLY A 171 -13.33 4.83 6.76
N ARG A 172 -13.28 4.33 8.00
CA ARG A 172 -12.53 4.91 9.14
C ARG A 172 -11.03 4.61 9.07
N ASP A 173 -10.22 5.56 9.47
CA ASP A 173 -8.76 5.42 9.54
C ASP A 173 -8.33 4.53 10.74
N PRO A 174 -7.30 3.66 10.63
CA PRO A 174 -6.50 3.32 9.46
C PRO A 174 -7.05 2.11 8.68
N TYR A 175 -8.33 1.78 8.88
CA TYR A 175 -8.98 0.58 8.35
C TYR A 175 -9.79 0.87 7.08
N ASP A 176 -9.49 1.96 6.38
CA ASP A 176 -10.23 2.40 5.23
C ASP A 176 -9.86 1.65 3.95
N LEU A 177 -8.96 0.66 4.03
CA LEU A 177 -8.63 -0.24 2.93
C LEU A 177 -9.89 -0.84 2.29
N HIS A 178 -9.91 -0.93 0.95
CA HIS A 178 -11.04 -1.48 0.23
C HIS A 178 -11.37 -2.91 0.72
N GLY A 179 -12.64 -3.14 1.07
CA GLY A 179 -13.14 -4.42 1.57
C GLY A 179 -12.80 -4.72 3.04
N ASP A 180 -12.10 -3.84 3.77
CA ASP A 180 -11.82 -4.05 5.18
C ASP A 180 -13.06 -3.76 6.04
N PRO A 181 -13.69 -4.77 6.67
CA PRO A 181 -14.91 -4.58 7.45
C PRO A 181 -14.70 -3.68 8.67
N ARG A 182 -13.45 -3.50 9.13
CA ARG A 182 -13.12 -2.63 10.27
C ARG A 182 -13.23 -1.15 9.92
N GLY A 183 -13.18 -0.80 8.63
CA GLY A 183 -13.48 0.54 8.13
C GLY A 183 -14.92 0.95 8.40
N GLY A 184 -15.82 -0.02 8.63
CA GLY A 184 -17.23 0.19 8.90
C GLY A 184 -18.01 0.69 7.70
N GLU A 185 -19.18 1.26 7.97
CA GLU A 185 -20.01 1.87 6.94
C GLU A 185 -19.33 3.10 6.31
N PRO A 186 -19.60 3.38 5.02
CA PRO A 186 -19.11 4.59 4.35
C PRO A 186 -19.45 5.85 5.15
N LEU A 187 -18.44 6.70 5.33
CA LEU A 187 -18.58 7.94 6.10
C LEU A 187 -19.55 8.90 5.39
N ASP A 188 -20.40 9.59 6.15
CA ASP A 188 -21.07 10.79 5.67
C ASP A 188 -20.15 12.01 5.82
N SER A 189 -20.66 13.19 5.46
CA SER A 189 -19.92 14.45 5.54
C SER A 189 -19.41 14.78 6.95
N ALA A 190 -20.26 14.62 7.97
CA ALA A 190 -19.87 14.89 9.35
C ALA A 190 -18.90 13.83 9.91
N GLY A 191 -19.06 12.57 9.49
CA GLY A 191 -18.16 11.48 9.79
C GLY A 191 -16.76 11.72 9.22
N LEU A 192 -16.69 12.12 7.94
CA LEU A 192 -15.42 12.46 7.31
C LEU A 192 -14.72 13.63 8.02
N ASP A 193 -15.46 14.67 8.41
CA ASP A 193 -14.90 15.80 9.16
C ASP A 193 -14.23 15.36 10.49
N ARG A 194 -14.86 14.43 11.22
CA ARG A 194 -14.30 13.87 12.46
C ARG A 194 -13.04 13.04 12.20
N GLU A 195 -13.06 12.20 11.17
CA GLU A 195 -11.92 11.37 10.80
C GLU A 195 -10.73 12.22 10.31
N ILE A 196 -10.97 13.31 9.57
CA ILE A 196 -9.92 14.27 9.18
C ILE A 196 -9.31 14.95 10.42
N ALA A 197 -10.13 15.36 11.40
CA ALA A 197 -9.62 15.96 12.63
C ALA A 197 -8.76 14.96 13.45
N SER A 198 -9.22 13.71 13.55
CA SER A 198 -8.47 12.61 14.18
C SER A 198 -7.12 12.36 13.48
N ALA A 199 -7.14 12.29 12.14
CA ALA A 199 -5.96 12.12 11.32
C ALA A 199 -4.94 13.26 11.49
N LEU A 200 -5.41 14.51 11.55
CA LEU A 200 -4.57 15.68 11.82
C LEU A 200 -3.93 15.62 13.21
N GLN A 201 -4.70 15.22 14.23
CA GLN A 201 -4.17 15.03 15.57
C GLN A 201 -3.05 13.98 15.58
N ARG A 202 -3.30 12.80 15.00
CA ARG A 202 -2.28 11.74 14.90
C ARG A 202 -1.04 12.17 14.14
N ALA A 203 -1.22 12.90 13.03
CA ALA A 203 -0.10 13.45 12.27
C ALA A 203 0.75 14.42 13.11
N ASN A 204 0.12 15.28 13.92
CA ASN A 204 0.82 16.20 14.82
C ASN A 204 1.53 15.46 15.96
N GLU A 205 0.91 14.44 16.54
CA GLU A 205 1.54 13.57 17.56
C GLU A 205 2.79 12.88 17.00
N LEU A 206 2.71 12.40 15.75
CA LEU A 206 3.84 11.82 15.05
C LEU A 206 4.96 12.83 14.80
N LEU A 207 4.65 14.02 14.25
CA LEU A 207 5.66 15.06 14.04
C LEU A 207 6.35 15.45 15.36
N THR A 208 5.57 15.63 16.42
CA THR A 208 6.10 15.91 17.77
C THR A 208 7.05 14.82 18.26
N ALA A 209 6.70 13.54 18.08
CA ALA A 209 7.56 12.42 18.45
C ALA A 209 8.83 12.36 17.58
N LEU A 210 8.72 12.66 16.28
CA LEU A 210 9.86 12.69 15.37
C LEU A 210 10.86 13.80 15.71
N ASP A 211 10.37 14.98 16.11
CA ASP A 211 11.17 16.15 16.49
C ASP A 211 11.77 16.08 17.90
N SER A 212 11.27 15.17 18.74
CA SER A 212 11.82 14.92 20.08
C SER A 212 13.25 14.35 20.01
N ALA A 213 14.06 14.62 21.05
CA ALA A 213 15.41 14.06 21.17
C ALA A 213 15.39 12.53 21.18
N ASP A 214 16.37 11.89 20.54
CA ASP A 214 16.44 10.43 20.51
C ASP A 214 16.70 9.85 21.89
N GLY A 215 15.85 8.91 22.31
CA GLY A 215 15.90 8.28 23.62
C GLY A 215 14.78 7.24 23.80
N PRO A 216 14.80 6.45 24.88
CA PRO A 216 13.86 5.35 25.08
C PRO A 216 12.38 5.77 25.02
N SER A 217 12.01 6.90 25.62
CA SER A 217 10.64 7.41 25.62
C SER A 217 10.15 7.76 24.21
N ARG A 218 11.00 8.41 23.40
CA ARG A 218 10.69 8.72 21.99
C ARG A 218 10.47 7.45 21.19
N ARG A 219 11.38 6.48 21.33
CA ARG A 219 11.32 5.21 20.60
C ARG A 219 10.04 4.44 20.93
N ARG A 220 9.72 4.33 22.23
CA ARG A 220 8.46 3.71 22.69
C ARG A 220 7.24 4.41 22.11
N ARG A 221 7.22 5.75 22.15
CA ARG A 221 6.11 6.54 21.59
C ARG A 221 5.94 6.31 20.09
N LEU A 222 7.04 6.22 19.34
CA LEU A 222 7.02 5.91 17.91
C LEU A 222 6.48 4.49 17.65
N VAL A 223 6.87 3.48 18.45
CA VAL A 223 6.32 2.12 18.36
C VAL A 223 4.81 2.10 18.62
N GLU A 224 4.33 2.85 19.61
CA GLU A 224 2.88 2.98 19.90
C GLU A 224 2.12 3.64 18.75
N LEU A 225 2.70 4.67 18.13
CA LEU A 225 2.11 5.35 16.98
C LEU A 225 2.14 4.49 15.70
N ALA A 226 3.01 3.48 15.62
CA ALA A 226 3.06 2.56 14.47
C ALA A 226 1.80 1.70 14.37
N GLY A 227 1.15 1.42 15.51
CA GLY A 227 -0.06 0.62 15.57
C GLY A 227 -0.24 -0.08 16.92
N PRO A 228 -1.38 -0.76 17.11
CA PRO A 228 -1.61 -1.59 18.29
C PRO A 228 -0.63 -2.78 18.33
N PRO A 229 -0.43 -3.41 19.49
CA PRO A 229 0.35 -4.64 19.59
C PRO A 229 -0.14 -5.72 18.60
N PRO A 230 0.75 -6.55 18.02
CA PRO A 230 0.38 -7.50 16.97
C PRO A 230 -0.67 -8.54 17.39
N GLU A 231 -0.73 -8.87 18.68
CA GLU A 231 -1.72 -9.75 19.31
C GLU A 231 -3.14 -9.14 19.36
N ASP A 232 -3.23 -7.81 19.49
CA ASP A 232 -4.48 -7.05 19.48
C ASP A 232 -4.86 -6.59 18.07
N ALA A 233 -3.86 -6.48 17.19
CA ALA A 233 -4.04 -6.23 15.79
C ALA A 233 -4.78 -7.43 15.19
N SER A 234 -6.09 -7.29 15.03
CA SER A 234 -6.79 -8.01 13.98
C SER A 234 -6.01 -7.81 12.70
N ARG A 235 -5.22 -8.79 12.28
CA ARG A 235 -4.39 -8.64 11.10
C ARG A 235 -5.31 -8.65 9.90
N GLY A 236 -5.86 -7.48 9.54
CA GLY A 236 -6.15 -7.23 8.14
C GLY A 236 -4.86 -7.60 7.43
N THR A 237 -4.93 -8.71 6.72
CA THR A 237 -3.83 -9.20 5.91
C THR A 237 -3.28 -8.00 5.17
N THR A 238 -1.96 -7.86 5.13
CA THR A 238 -1.27 -7.06 4.10
C THR A 238 -1.77 -7.57 2.76
N LEU A 239 -2.93 -7.08 2.31
CA LEU A 239 -3.39 -7.29 0.96
C LEU A 239 -2.33 -6.58 0.13
N GLY A 240 -1.47 -7.39 -0.50
CA GLY A 240 -0.52 -6.92 -1.48
C GLY A 240 -1.27 -5.99 -2.43
N GLY A 241 -0.87 -4.73 -2.42
CA GLY A 241 -1.67 -3.68 -3.01
C GLY A 241 -0.98 -2.34 -2.86
N PHE A 242 -1.49 -1.36 -3.59
CA PHE A 242 -0.94 -0.01 -3.68
C PHE A 242 -1.24 0.84 -2.42
N TYR A 243 -1.67 0.21 -1.32
CA TYR A 243 -1.83 0.90 -0.06
C TYR A 243 -0.45 1.26 0.53
N SER A 244 -0.29 2.53 0.85
CA SER A 244 0.96 3.15 1.30
C SER A 244 0.68 3.99 2.54
N ASN A 245 1.01 3.42 3.70
CA ASN A 245 0.92 4.12 4.97
C ASN A 245 2.23 4.90 5.21
N SER A 246 2.27 6.14 4.72
CA SER A 246 3.47 6.98 4.79
C SER A 246 3.82 7.38 6.23
N ALA A 247 2.82 7.49 7.10
CA ALA A 247 3.02 7.73 8.54
C ALA A 247 3.81 6.59 9.20
N SER A 248 3.33 5.34 9.06
CA SER A 248 3.99 4.14 9.57
C SER A 248 5.38 3.95 8.94
N LYS A 249 5.52 4.23 7.64
CA LYS A 249 6.83 4.19 6.98
C LYS A 249 7.81 5.16 7.65
N ARG A 250 7.44 6.42 7.88
CA ARG A 250 8.31 7.41 8.53
C ARG A 250 8.67 7.01 9.96
N ILE A 251 7.73 6.41 10.70
CA ILE A 251 7.99 5.85 12.04
C ILE A 251 9.07 4.78 11.98
N VAL A 252 8.90 3.77 11.11
CA VAL A 252 9.85 2.66 10.98
C VAL A 252 11.21 3.16 10.51
N GLU A 253 11.27 4.08 9.53
CA GLU A 253 12.54 4.66 9.08
C GLU A 253 13.24 5.49 10.17
N ALA A 254 12.48 6.21 11.02
CA ALA A 254 13.04 6.96 12.12
C ALA A 254 13.64 6.04 13.20
N LEU A 255 12.97 4.92 13.50
CA LEU A 255 13.47 3.90 14.42
C LEU A 255 14.67 3.14 13.83
N ALA A 256 14.64 2.83 12.54
CA ALA A 256 15.72 2.13 11.85
C ALA A 256 17.05 2.90 11.89
N LYS A 257 16.99 4.23 11.82
CA LYS A 257 18.16 5.13 11.96
C LYS A 257 18.79 5.13 13.35
N THR A 258 18.13 4.56 14.36
CA THR A 258 18.69 4.47 15.71
C THR A 258 19.66 3.29 15.87
N GLY A 259 19.72 2.38 14.89
CA GLY A 259 20.49 1.14 14.97
C GLY A 259 19.86 0.07 15.88
N ASP A 260 18.72 0.34 16.51
CA ASP A 260 18.00 -0.61 17.36
C ASP A 260 17.08 -1.51 16.51
N ILE A 261 17.61 -2.66 16.11
CA ILE A 261 16.88 -3.61 15.27
C ILE A 261 15.66 -4.18 15.98
N ALA A 262 15.72 -4.44 17.29
CA ALA A 262 14.61 -5.05 18.02
C ALA A 262 13.40 -4.10 18.07
N VAL A 263 13.63 -2.83 18.42
CA VAL A 263 12.58 -1.80 18.44
C VAL A 263 12.03 -1.54 17.03
N THR A 264 12.89 -1.53 16.01
CA THR A 264 12.45 -1.33 14.63
C THR A 264 11.55 -2.47 14.15
N LEU A 265 11.92 -3.72 14.47
CA LEU A 265 11.12 -4.90 14.11
C LEU A 265 9.80 -4.96 14.88
N GLU A 266 9.76 -4.49 16.13
CA GLU A 266 8.51 -4.33 16.87
C GLU A 266 7.58 -3.32 16.18
N ALA A 267 8.08 -2.13 15.82
CA ALA A 267 7.29 -1.14 15.10
C ALA A 267 6.81 -1.67 13.73
N LEU A 268 7.68 -2.34 12.98
CA LEU A 268 7.34 -2.94 11.69
C LEU A 268 6.28 -4.04 11.84
N ALA A 269 6.30 -4.80 12.94
CA ALA A 269 5.31 -5.84 13.23
C ALA A 269 3.92 -5.26 13.58
N ARG A 270 3.86 -4.02 14.06
CA ARG A 270 2.62 -3.29 14.37
C ARG A 270 2.10 -2.48 13.18
N ALA A 271 3.01 -2.02 12.33
CA ALA A 271 2.70 -1.18 11.19
C ALA A 271 1.87 -1.91 10.12
N SER A 272 0.85 -1.24 9.59
CA SER A 272 0.11 -1.66 8.40
C SER A 272 0.60 -0.91 7.17
N GLY A 273 0.57 -1.53 5.98
CA GLY A 273 0.80 -0.82 4.71
C GLY A 273 2.21 -0.26 4.50
N VAL A 274 3.21 -0.81 5.20
CA VAL A 274 4.62 -0.45 4.99
C VAL A 274 5.25 -1.41 4.00
N ALA A 275 5.53 -0.92 2.79
CA ALA A 275 6.40 -1.64 1.86
C ALA A 275 7.84 -1.61 2.40
N THR A 276 8.42 -2.78 2.66
CA THR A 276 9.81 -2.91 3.11
C THR A 276 10.80 -2.60 1.99
N PHE A 277 10.39 -2.76 0.72
CA PHE A 277 11.17 -2.31 -0.43
C PHE A 277 11.33 -0.79 -0.43
N GLY A 278 12.59 -0.32 -0.43
CA GLY A 278 12.92 1.10 -0.40
C GLY A 278 12.67 1.78 0.97
N LEU A 279 12.54 0.99 2.04
CA LEU A 279 12.62 1.46 3.41
C LEU A 279 14.07 1.86 3.72
N ARG A 280 14.28 3.04 4.30
CA ARG A 280 15.61 3.50 4.72
C ARG A 280 15.98 2.90 6.08
N HIS A 281 17.12 2.20 6.16
CA HIS A 281 17.65 1.64 7.40
C HIS A 281 19.17 1.45 7.32
N GLU A 282 19.79 1.09 8.45
CA GLU A 282 21.25 0.86 8.57
C GLU A 282 21.62 -0.60 8.83
N PHE A 283 20.63 -1.49 8.98
CA PHE A 283 20.87 -2.91 9.25
C PHE A 283 21.49 -3.64 8.05
N SER A 284 22.49 -4.47 8.32
CA SER A 284 23.00 -5.42 7.32
C SER A 284 21.99 -6.55 7.09
N PRO A 285 21.94 -7.16 5.88
CA PRO A 285 21.08 -8.31 5.64
C PRO A 285 21.34 -9.47 6.60
N VAL A 286 22.60 -9.65 7.01
CA VAL A 286 23.01 -10.65 8.01
C VAL A 286 22.33 -10.39 9.36
N ALA A 287 22.36 -9.16 9.88
CA ALA A 287 21.73 -8.82 11.15
C ALA A 287 20.20 -9.03 11.13
N VAL A 288 19.56 -8.73 9.99
CA VAL A 288 18.12 -8.96 9.80
C VAL A 288 17.79 -10.46 9.81
N LEU A 289 18.57 -11.29 9.11
CA LEU A 289 18.40 -12.75 9.12
C LEU A 289 18.71 -13.37 10.50
N ASP A 290 19.71 -12.84 11.22
CA ASP A 290 19.99 -13.22 12.61
C ASP A 290 18.81 -12.91 13.54
N ALA A 291 18.17 -11.75 13.37
CA ALA A 291 16.96 -11.41 14.12
C ALA A 291 15.79 -12.35 13.78
N ALA A 292 15.60 -12.72 12.50
CA ALA A 292 14.60 -13.70 12.11
C ALA A 292 14.84 -15.09 12.78
N ALA A 293 16.11 -15.50 12.91
CA ALA A 293 16.49 -16.77 13.53
C ALA A 293 16.45 -16.76 15.07
N ASN A 294 16.38 -15.58 15.69
CA ASN A 294 16.44 -15.47 17.14
C ASN A 294 15.12 -15.87 17.82
N ALA A 295 15.05 -17.09 18.33
CA ALA A 295 13.88 -17.64 19.03
C ALA A 295 13.50 -16.88 20.33
N LYS A 296 14.36 -15.99 20.84
CA LYS A 296 14.03 -15.13 22.00
C LYS A 296 13.18 -13.91 21.61
N LEU A 297 13.13 -13.55 20.33
CA LEU A 297 12.28 -12.47 19.84
C LEU A 297 10.83 -12.97 19.69
N PRO A 298 9.83 -12.11 19.92
CA PRO A 298 8.44 -12.43 19.60
C PRO A 298 8.29 -12.87 18.15
N LEU A 299 7.41 -13.84 17.91
CA LEU A 299 7.15 -14.37 16.56
C LEU A 299 6.81 -13.25 15.56
N SER A 300 6.04 -12.26 15.97
CA SER A 300 5.69 -11.09 15.15
C SER A 300 6.93 -10.31 14.68
N SER A 301 7.90 -10.05 15.57
CA SER A 301 9.17 -9.40 15.22
C SER A 301 10.04 -10.27 14.30
N ARG A 302 10.04 -11.59 14.50
CA ARG A 302 10.76 -12.53 13.63
C ARG A 302 10.18 -12.54 12.21
N LEU A 303 8.86 -12.52 12.08
CA LEU A 303 8.18 -12.41 10.78
C LEU A 303 8.41 -11.04 10.13
N ALA A 304 8.40 -9.95 10.93
CA ALA A 304 8.77 -8.62 10.44
C ALA A 304 10.22 -8.58 9.93
N ALA A 305 11.14 -9.32 10.56
CA ALA A 305 12.52 -9.44 10.10
C ALA A 305 12.60 -10.14 8.74
N ILE A 306 11.82 -11.19 8.52
CA ILE A 306 11.73 -11.85 7.20
C ILE A 306 11.16 -10.88 6.15
N GLY A 307 10.10 -10.14 6.48
CA GLY A 307 9.55 -9.12 5.57
C GLY A 307 10.54 -8.00 5.24
N LEU A 308 11.35 -7.58 6.22
CA LEU A 308 12.44 -6.62 6.01
C LEU A 308 13.55 -7.20 5.14
N ALA A 309 13.92 -8.46 5.36
CA ALA A 309 14.89 -9.16 4.52
C ALA A 309 14.42 -9.25 3.06
N ASP A 310 13.13 -9.50 2.81
CA ASP A 310 12.57 -9.49 1.45
C ASP A 310 12.69 -8.12 0.78
N GLY A 311 12.45 -7.04 1.53
CA GLY A 311 12.68 -5.66 1.08
C GLY A 311 14.15 -5.36 0.74
N LEU A 312 15.07 -6.18 1.27
CA LEU A 312 16.52 -6.12 1.07
C LEU A 312 17.04 -7.06 -0.02
N TRP A 313 16.18 -7.58 -0.89
CA TRP A 313 16.53 -8.60 -1.88
C TRP A 313 17.80 -8.29 -2.70
N SER A 314 18.06 -7.02 -3.07
CA SER A 314 19.26 -6.68 -3.84
C SER A 314 20.54 -6.85 -3.01
N GLN A 315 20.52 -6.45 -1.74
CA GLN A 315 21.66 -6.59 -0.82
C GLN A 315 21.85 -8.04 -0.37
N LEU A 316 20.75 -8.80 -0.23
CA LEU A 316 20.81 -10.23 0.04
C LEU A 316 21.60 -10.98 -1.04
N ARG A 317 21.44 -10.60 -2.32
CA ARG A 317 22.19 -11.15 -3.46
C ARG A 317 23.69 -10.94 -3.41
N GLU A 318 24.11 -9.87 -2.75
CA GLU A 318 25.51 -9.51 -2.60
C GLU A 318 26.12 -10.11 -1.31
N THR A 319 25.31 -10.78 -0.48
CA THR A 319 25.73 -11.33 0.80
C THR A 319 26.03 -12.84 0.69
N PRO A 320 27.32 -13.28 0.69
CA PRO A 320 27.67 -14.67 0.41
C PRO A 320 27.08 -15.70 1.39
N SER A 321 26.74 -15.28 2.61
CA SER A 321 26.16 -16.14 3.65
C SER A 321 24.63 -16.16 3.68
N ALA A 322 23.95 -15.38 2.83
CA ALA A 322 22.49 -15.25 2.85
C ALA A 322 21.79 -16.60 2.57
N ASP A 323 22.26 -17.36 1.57
CA ASP A 323 21.70 -18.66 1.22
C ASP A 323 21.67 -19.63 2.40
N ALA A 324 22.82 -19.81 3.08
CA ALA A 324 22.94 -20.72 4.20
C ALA A 324 22.00 -20.33 5.36
N ARG A 325 21.84 -19.02 5.60
CA ARG A 325 20.96 -18.48 6.64
C ARG A 325 19.48 -18.64 6.31
N VAL A 326 19.10 -18.39 5.06
CA VAL A 326 17.73 -18.62 4.59
C VAL A 326 17.39 -20.12 4.64
N ILE A 327 18.31 -20.99 4.22
CA ILE A 327 18.15 -22.45 4.35
C ILE A 327 17.97 -22.87 5.82
N ALA A 328 18.73 -22.29 6.74
CA ALA A 328 18.57 -22.57 8.17
C ALA A 328 17.16 -22.17 8.68
N LEU A 329 16.61 -21.03 8.23
CA LEU A 329 15.25 -20.61 8.58
C LEU A 329 14.16 -21.56 8.03
N MET A 330 14.42 -22.27 6.93
CA MET A 330 13.49 -23.31 6.44
C MET A 330 13.39 -24.52 7.38
N ALA A 331 14.35 -24.68 8.30
CA ALA A 331 14.35 -25.69 9.33
C ALA A 331 13.88 -25.18 10.70
N ASP A 332 13.40 -23.93 10.79
CA ASP A 332 12.95 -23.33 12.05
C ASP A 332 11.85 -24.15 12.72
N ALA A 333 11.80 -24.15 14.05
CA ALA A 333 10.76 -24.86 14.81
C ALA A 333 9.36 -24.30 14.54
N GLU A 334 9.24 -22.99 14.28
CA GLU A 334 7.98 -22.29 14.06
C GLU A 334 7.52 -22.40 12.60
N PRO A 335 6.36 -23.04 12.31
CA PRO A 335 5.85 -23.17 10.95
C PRO A 335 5.70 -21.85 10.21
N LEU A 336 5.28 -20.77 10.87
CA LEU A 336 5.12 -19.47 10.21
C LEU A 336 6.46 -18.88 9.75
N VAL A 337 7.53 -19.08 10.52
CA VAL A 337 8.89 -18.65 10.12
C VAL A 337 9.36 -19.45 8.92
N ARG A 338 9.14 -20.78 8.92
CA ARG A 338 9.47 -21.62 7.75
C ARG A 338 8.74 -21.18 6.49
N ALA A 339 7.41 -21.03 6.58
CA ALA A 339 6.56 -20.61 5.46
C ALA A 339 6.95 -19.22 4.92
N ALA A 340 7.30 -18.27 5.80
CA ALA A 340 7.74 -16.95 5.37
C ALA A 340 9.17 -16.98 4.76
N SER A 341 10.07 -17.79 5.30
CA SER A 341 11.48 -17.82 4.84
C SER A 341 11.65 -18.31 3.40
N VAL A 342 10.76 -19.18 2.91
CA VAL A 342 10.87 -19.76 1.56
C VAL A 342 10.56 -18.77 0.44
N SER A 343 9.87 -17.66 0.75
CA SER A 343 9.63 -16.58 -0.21
C SER A 343 10.88 -15.75 -0.47
N LEU A 344 11.86 -15.74 0.46
CA LEU A 344 13.10 -14.99 0.31
C LEU A 344 13.91 -15.46 -0.90
N ARG A 345 14.40 -14.50 -1.70
CA ARG A 345 15.20 -14.74 -2.91
C ARG A 345 16.60 -14.15 -2.76
N PRO A 346 17.47 -14.78 -1.95
CA PRO A 346 18.84 -14.33 -1.79
C PRO A 346 19.65 -14.42 -3.08
N THR A 347 19.22 -15.18 -4.10
CA THR A 347 19.85 -15.20 -5.43
C THR A 347 18.80 -15.07 -6.53
N GLU A 348 19.19 -14.59 -7.71
CA GLU A 348 18.29 -14.53 -8.87
C GLU A 348 17.89 -15.94 -9.34
N LYS A 349 18.86 -16.86 -9.34
CA LYS A 349 18.66 -18.29 -9.61
C LYS A 349 18.92 -19.09 -8.35
N ALA A 350 18.00 -19.98 -8.02
CA ALA A 350 18.16 -20.86 -6.85
C ALA A 350 19.43 -21.71 -6.98
N THR A 351 20.29 -21.65 -5.96
CA THR A 351 21.50 -22.48 -5.87
C THR A 351 21.14 -23.95 -5.66
N ALA A 352 22.03 -24.88 -6.02
CA ALA A 352 21.80 -26.32 -5.82
C ALA A 352 21.50 -26.65 -4.34
N ALA A 353 22.15 -25.96 -3.41
CA ALA A 353 21.88 -26.10 -1.97
C ALA A 353 20.46 -25.66 -1.60
N MET A 354 20.01 -24.51 -2.10
CA MET A 354 18.63 -24.04 -1.90
C MET A 354 17.61 -25.01 -2.48
N LYS A 355 17.87 -25.52 -3.69
CA LYS A 355 17.00 -26.52 -4.35
C LYS A 355 16.90 -27.79 -3.51
N ALA A 356 18.04 -28.31 -3.05
CA ALA A 356 18.10 -29.49 -2.20
C ALA A 356 17.36 -29.27 -0.86
N ALA A 357 17.51 -28.09 -0.24
CA ALA A 357 16.83 -27.74 1.01
C ALA A 357 15.31 -27.69 0.86
N ILE A 358 14.80 -27.04 -0.19
CA ILE A 358 13.35 -26.99 -0.49
C ILE A 358 12.81 -28.41 -0.68
N LYS A 359 13.48 -29.25 -1.48
CA LYS A 359 13.07 -30.65 -1.73
C LYS A 359 13.08 -31.49 -0.45
N ALA A 360 14.15 -31.40 0.33
CA ALA A 360 14.29 -32.12 1.59
C ALA A 360 13.21 -31.71 2.60
N ARG A 361 12.94 -30.41 2.72
CA ARG A 361 11.90 -29.91 3.63
C ARG A 361 10.51 -30.32 3.16
N PHE A 362 10.20 -30.20 1.88
CA PHE A 362 8.89 -30.58 1.32
C PHE A 362 8.56 -32.05 1.57
N ALA A 363 9.56 -32.93 1.54
CA ALA A 363 9.38 -34.37 1.76
C ALA A 363 8.96 -34.72 3.20
N ILE A 364 9.32 -33.90 4.19
CA ILE A 364 9.03 -34.17 5.62
C ILE A 364 7.99 -33.25 6.23
N GLU A 365 7.69 -32.11 5.59
CA GLU A 365 6.80 -31.08 6.12
C GLU A 365 5.36 -31.59 6.21
N GLN A 366 4.75 -31.37 7.38
CA GLN A 366 3.36 -31.74 7.64
C GLN A 366 2.44 -30.52 7.69
N ASP A 367 2.98 -29.33 7.96
CA ASP A 367 2.19 -28.09 7.97
C ASP A 367 1.85 -27.66 6.54
N GLU A 368 0.56 -27.57 6.23
CA GLU A 368 0.09 -27.29 4.88
C GLU A 368 0.43 -25.88 4.40
N ARG A 369 0.54 -24.91 5.31
CA ARG A 369 0.97 -23.54 4.98
C ARG A 369 2.40 -23.55 4.50
N VAL A 370 3.25 -24.29 5.22
CA VAL A 370 4.65 -24.43 4.83
C VAL A 370 4.77 -25.23 3.53
N ARG A 371 4.00 -26.30 3.34
CA ARG A 371 3.97 -27.06 2.09
C ARG A 371 3.54 -26.21 0.89
N LEU A 372 2.51 -25.39 1.05
CA LEU A 372 2.04 -24.47 0.00
C LEU A 372 3.11 -23.43 -0.33
N ALA A 373 3.73 -22.83 0.68
CA ALA A 373 4.81 -21.86 0.49
C ALA A 373 6.04 -22.49 -0.20
N LEU A 374 6.43 -23.71 0.19
CA LEU A 374 7.50 -24.47 -0.46
C LEU A 374 7.16 -24.80 -1.92
N PHE A 375 5.90 -25.11 -2.20
CA PHE A 375 5.42 -25.37 -3.55
C PHE A 375 5.54 -24.11 -4.43
N HIS A 376 5.04 -22.95 -3.98
CA HIS A 376 5.23 -21.68 -4.70
C HIS A 376 6.72 -21.33 -4.89
N ALA A 377 7.52 -21.58 -3.85
CA ALA A 377 8.95 -21.35 -3.91
C ALA A 377 9.63 -22.24 -4.97
N ALA A 378 9.23 -23.50 -5.11
CA ALA A 378 9.74 -24.40 -6.13
C ALA A 378 9.26 -24.02 -7.54
N ASP A 379 8.00 -23.62 -7.68
CA ASP A 379 7.42 -23.17 -8.95
C ASP A 379 8.17 -21.93 -9.47
N SER A 380 8.41 -20.94 -8.62
CA SER A 380 9.16 -19.72 -8.99
C SER A 380 10.66 -19.96 -9.26
N ARG A 381 11.15 -21.20 -9.14
CA ARG A 381 12.56 -21.59 -9.27
C ARG A 381 12.78 -22.71 -10.29
N ASP A 382 11.76 -22.99 -11.11
CA ASP A 382 11.76 -24.06 -12.11
C ASP A 382 12.07 -25.45 -11.50
N MET A 383 11.60 -25.69 -10.26
CA MET A 383 11.79 -26.94 -9.54
C MET A 383 10.49 -27.72 -9.36
N ARG A 384 9.42 -27.30 -10.04
CA ARG A 384 8.09 -27.89 -9.86
C ARG A 384 8.09 -29.41 -10.05
N THR A 385 8.83 -29.90 -11.05
CA THR A 385 8.99 -31.33 -11.33
C THR A 385 9.89 -32.06 -10.34
N ASP A 386 10.71 -31.35 -9.56
CA ASP A 386 11.61 -31.95 -8.57
C ASP A 386 10.89 -32.28 -7.26
N LEU A 387 9.73 -31.65 -7.01
CA LEU A 387 8.86 -31.89 -5.85
C LEU A 387 7.93 -33.09 -6.02
N GLN A 388 8.14 -33.92 -7.04
CA GLN A 388 7.39 -35.17 -7.27
C GLN A 388 7.35 -36.02 -5.99
N SER A 389 6.25 -35.91 -5.27
CA SER A 389 5.84 -36.89 -4.29
C SER A 389 5.11 -38.01 -5.04
N PRO A 390 5.10 -39.26 -4.54
CA PRO A 390 4.13 -40.24 -5.02
C PRO A 390 2.75 -39.57 -5.04
N PRO A 391 1.92 -39.79 -6.07
CA PRO A 391 0.73 -38.99 -6.33
C PRO A 391 -0.09 -38.84 -5.06
N SER A 392 0.06 -37.70 -4.38
CA SER A 392 -0.76 -37.39 -3.24
C SER A 392 -2.12 -37.12 -3.85
N LYS A 393 -3.08 -38.00 -3.58
CA LYS A 393 -4.43 -37.92 -4.16
C LYS A 393 -5.19 -36.65 -3.76
N MET A 394 -4.61 -35.77 -2.94
CA MET A 394 -5.26 -34.60 -2.39
C MET A 394 -4.41 -33.33 -2.62
N PRO A 395 -5.05 -32.21 -3.00
CA PRO A 395 -4.40 -30.92 -3.10
C PRO A 395 -3.94 -30.42 -1.73
N ILE A 396 -2.85 -29.64 -1.72
CA ILE A 396 -2.49 -28.82 -0.56
C ILE A 396 -3.54 -27.74 -0.45
N VAL A 397 -4.15 -27.63 0.73
CA VAL A 397 -5.16 -26.62 1.02
C VAL A 397 -4.71 -25.87 2.25
N VAL A 398 -4.74 -24.56 2.16
CA VAL A 398 -4.53 -23.66 3.28
C VAL A 398 -5.77 -22.81 3.43
N VAL A 399 -6.43 -22.94 4.57
CA VAL A 399 -7.45 -21.98 4.97
C VAL A 399 -6.93 -21.16 6.13
N THR A 400 -6.98 -19.84 5.97
CA THR A 400 -6.66 -18.89 7.02
C THR A 400 -7.87 -18.04 7.30
N ARG A 401 -8.24 -17.94 8.57
CA ARG A 401 -9.32 -17.08 9.02
C ARG A 401 -8.73 -15.90 9.77
N THR A 402 -9.12 -14.71 9.37
CA THR A 402 -8.86 -13.48 10.13
C THR A 402 -10.19 -12.78 10.40
N ARG A 403 -10.72 -12.92 11.63
CA ARG A 403 -12.06 -12.46 12.02
C ARG A 403 -13.15 -12.94 11.04
N ASP A 404 -13.63 -12.05 10.19
CA ASP A 404 -14.72 -12.23 9.24
C ASP A 404 -14.22 -12.54 7.81
N VAL A 405 -12.90 -12.54 7.59
CA VAL A 405 -12.29 -12.88 6.31
C VAL A 405 -11.77 -14.32 6.35
N VAL A 406 -12.06 -15.09 5.31
CA VAL A 406 -11.57 -16.47 5.13
C VAL A 406 -10.80 -16.54 3.81
N ASN A 407 -9.47 -16.59 3.90
CA ASN A 407 -8.63 -16.77 2.73
C ASN A 407 -8.40 -18.26 2.50
N VAL A 408 -8.70 -18.72 1.30
CA VAL A 408 -8.50 -20.11 0.87
C VAL A 408 -7.46 -20.09 -0.26
N ALA A 409 -6.30 -20.67 0.01
CA ALA A 409 -5.26 -20.89 -0.98
C ALA A 409 -5.06 -22.39 -1.15
N TRP A 410 -4.82 -22.84 -2.38
CA TRP A 410 -4.62 -24.26 -2.65
C TRP A 410 -3.65 -24.48 -3.81
N ALA A 411 -3.02 -25.64 -3.80
CA ALA A 411 -2.16 -26.11 -4.87
C ALA A 411 -2.42 -27.60 -5.10
N ASP A 412 -2.72 -27.96 -6.33
CA ASP A 412 -2.75 -29.37 -6.74
C ASP A 412 -1.29 -29.86 -6.96
N LEU A 413 -1.07 -31.16 -6.81
CA LEU A 413 0.21 -31.85 -7.03
C LEU A 413 0.18 -32.84 -8.22
N ASP A 414 -0.91 -32.93 -9.00
CA ASP A 414 -0.96 -33.72 -10.26
C ASP A 414 -0.31 -33.04 -11.50
N THR A 415 0.83 -33.58 -11.93
CA THR A 415 1.70 -33.08 -13.02
C THR A 415 1.15 -33.11 -14.44
N ARG A 416 -0.07 -33.61 -14.66
CA ARG A 416 -0.60 -33.86 -16.01
C ARG A 416 -1.36 -32.70 -16.65
N THR A 417 -1.71 -31.66 -15.90
CA THR A 417 -2.56 -30.56 -16.40
C THR A 417 -1.86 -29.22 -16.30
N ASN A 418 -1.98 -28.37 -17.33
CA ASN A 418 -1.50 -26.98 -17.28
C ASN A 418 -2.07 -26.28 -16.06
N TRP A 419 -1.18 -25.81 -15.21
CA TRP A 419 -1.49 -25.45 -13.85
C TRP A 419 -1.69 -23.94 -13.68
N MET A 420 -2.65 -23.54 -12.84
CA MET A 420 -2.66 -22.21 -12.23
C MET A 420 -2.70 -22.36 -10.71
N VAL A 421 -1.87 -21.58 -10.02
CA VAL A 421 -2.11 -21.25 -8.61
C VAL A 421 -3.38 -20.41 -8.58
N ALA A 422 -4.43 -20.91 -7.93
CA ALA A 422 -5.62 -20.12 -7.66
C ALA A 422 -5.56 -19.65 -6.21
N ASP A 423 -5.13 -18.40 -6.01
CA ASP A 423 -5.32 -17.71 -4.74
C ASP A 423 -6.70 -17.07 -4.77
N SER A 424 -7.62 -17.60 -3.96
CA SER A 424 -8.96 -17.03 -3.82
C SER A 424 -9.16 -16.46 -2.42
N SER A 425 -9.23 -15.14 -2.32
CA SER A 425 -9.68 -14.48 -1.10
C SER A 425 -11.20 -14.39 -1.11
N SER A 426 -11.84 -14.91 -0.07
CA SER A 426 -13.29 -14.81 0.11
C SER A 426 -13.57 -13.99 1.37
N ILE A 427 -14.30 -12.89 1.23
CA ILE A 427 -14.75 -12.12 2.39
C ILE A 427 -16.11 -12.70 2.80
N VAL A 428 -16.20 -13.15 4.06
CA VAL A 428 -17.48 -13.62 4.61
C VAL A 428 -18.10 -12.43 5.33
N VAL A 429 -18.83 -11.60 4.59
CA VAL A 429 -19.52 -10.44 5.19
C VAL A 429 -20.76 -10.95 5.92
N ASN A 430 -20.85 -10.69 7.22
CA ASN A 430 -22.04 -10.96 8.00
C ASN A 430 -23.01 -9.79 7.84
N GLN A 431 -23.95 -9.88 6.89
CA GLN A 431 -25.02 -8.89 6.72
C GLN A 431 -26.32 -9.42 7.32
N GLY A 432 -26.69 -8.93 8.50
CA GLY A 432 -28.03 -9.17 9.07
C GLY A 432 -28.37 -10.64 9.38
N GLY A 433 -27.38 -11.45 9.76
CA GLY A 433 -27.58 -12.87 10.08
C GLY A 433 -27.47 -13.83 8.89
N ASN A 434 -27.34 -13.31 7.67
CA ASN A 434 -26.90 -14.06 6.50
C ASN A 434 -25.41 -13.74 6.24
N ARG A 435 -24.60 -14.77 6.05
CA ARG A 435 -23.20 -14.62 5.64
C ARG A 435 -23.13 -14.71 4.12
N LEU A 436 -22.91 -13.58 3.46
CA LEU A 436 -22.62 -13.55 2.03
C LEU A 436 -21.11 -13.81 1.88
N VAL A 437 -20.75 -14.80 1.05
CA VAL A 437 -19.36 -15.02 0.66
C VAL A 437 -19.15 -14.23 -0.61
N GLU A 438 -18.56 -13.04 -0.50
CA GLU A 438 -18.10 -12.30 -1.67
C GLU A 438 -16.70 -12.82 -2.04
N THR A 439 -16.62 -13.56 -3.14
CA THR A 439 -15.34 -13.87 -3.77
C THR A 439 -14.86 -12.63 -4.51
N PHE A 440 -13.68 -12.12 -4.15
CA PHE A 440 -13.11 -10.88 -4.72
C PHE A 440 -12.68 -11.01 -6.20
N PHE A 441 -12.85 -12.19 -6.79
CA PHE A 441 -12.74 -12.43 -8.22
C PHE A 441 -14.05 -13.11 -8.66
N GLY A 442 -14.81 -12.41 -9.50
CA GLY A 442 -16.21 -12.72 -9.81
C GLY A 442 -16.47 -14.16 -10.26
N ALA A 443 -17.72 -14.56 -9.99
CA ALA A 443 -18.33 -15.87 -10.22
C ALA A 443 -17.98 -16.96 -9.21
N ASP A 444 -18.91 -17.89 -9.02
CA ASP A 444 -18.62 -19.27 -8.69
C ASP A 444 -17.27 -19.65 -9.32
N THR A 445 -16.21 -19.77 -8.51
CA THR A 445 -14.91 -20.18 -9.03
C THR A 445 -14.96 -21.69 -9.31
N SER A 446 -15.80 -22.10 -10.25
CA SER A 446 -15.68 -23.38 -10.92
C SER A 446 -14.44 -23.30 -11.81
N TYR A 447 -13.28 -23.63 -11.25
CA TYR A 447 -12.09 -23.88 -12.04
C TYR A 447 -12.24 -25.26 -12.67
N SER A 448 -12.30 -25.34 -14.01
CA SER A 448 -12.16 -26.58 -14.76
C SER A 448 -10.96 -26.43 -15.68
N ASN A 449 -9.92 -27.25 -15.48
CA ASN A 449 -8.76 -27.32 -16.38
C ASN A 449 -9.04 -28.17 -17.64
N GLY A 450 -10.31 -28.53 -17.90
CA GLY A 450 -10.73 -29.37 -19.02
C GLY A 450 -10.35 -30.85 -18.92
N ALA A 451 -9.53 -31.25 -17.94
CA ALA A 451 -8.95 -32.60 -17.86
C ALA A 451 -9.17 -33.31 -16.51
N SER A 452 -9.40 -32.58 -15.40
CA SER A 452 -9.51 -33.13 -14.04
C SER A 452 -10.19 -32.16 -13.08
N GLY A 453 -11.49 -31.98 -13.25
CA GLY A 453 -12.39 -31.61 -12.16
C GLY A 453 -12.66 -30.14 -11.86
N SER A 454 -13.76 -29.92 -11.12
CA SER A 454 -14.13 -28.62 -10.54
C SER A 454 -13.88 -28.61 -9.04
N LEU A 455 -13.11 -27.63 -8.56
CA LEU A 455 -13.05 -27.32 -7.14
C LEU A 455 -14.20 -26.38 -6.79
N ARG A 456 -15.05 -26.76 -5.84
CA ARG A 456 -16.05 -25.87 -5.24
C ARG A 456 -15.70 -25.65 -3.78
N THR A 457 -15.59 -24.38 -3.41
CA THR A 457 -15.45 -23.95 -2.02
C THR A 457 -16.85 -23.68 -1.46
N ARG A 458 -17.32 -24.51 -0.54
CA ARG A 458 -18.57 -24.25 0.19
C ARG A 458 -18.23 -23.94 1.64
N ILE A 459 -18.54 -22.72 2.07
CA ILE A 459 -18.44 -22.35 3.49
C ILE A 459 -19.77 -22.72 4.15
N ALA A 460 -19.76 -23.79 4.96
CA ALA A 460 -20.92 -24.21 5.74
C ALA A 460 -20.77 -23.66 7.17
N GLY A 461 -21.69 -22.79 7.59
CA GLY A 461 -21.70 -22.23 8.94
C GLY A 461 -23.07 -22.37 9.59
N ALA A 462 -23.12 -22.92 10.80
CA ALA A 462 -24.31 -22.86 11.66
C ALA A 462 -24.53 -21.42 12.17
N LYS A 463 -25.79 -21.06 12.45
CA LYS A 463 -26.18 -19.75 13.00
C LYS A 463 -25.29 -19.35 14.19
N VAL A 464 -24.68 -18.17 14.06
CA VAL A 464 -24.13 -17.24 15.08
C VAL A 464 -23.00 -17.73 16.02
N SER A 465 -22.77 -19.02 16.26
CA SER A 465 -21.68 -19.43 17.18
C SER A 465 -21.06 -20.81 16.93
N GLY A 466 -21.36 -21.46 15.79
CA GLY A 466 -20.79 -22.77 15.46
C GLY A 466 -19.41 -22.71 14.80
N ASN A 467 -18.68 -23.84 14.87
CA ASN A 467 -17.51 -24.08 14.03
C ASN A 467 -17.88 -23.79 12.57
N VAL A 468 -17.15 -22.89 11.92
CA VAL A 468 -17.28 -22.69 10.49
C VAL A 468 -16.40 -23.74 9.83
N GLU A 469 -16.98 -24.53 8.94
CA GLU A 469 -16.24 -25.49 8.13
C GLU A 469 -16.18 -24.98 6.70
N VAL A 470 -15.00 -25.04 6.11
CA VAL A 470 -14.85 -24.94 4.66
C VAL A 470 -14.85 -26.36 4.13
N GLU A 471 -15.91 -26.70 3.40
CA GLU A 471 -15.96 -27.91 2.59
C GLU A 471 -15.35 -27.58 1.23
N LEU A 472 -14.22 -28.22 0.94
CA LEU A 472 -13.60 -28.17 -0.38
C LEU A 472 -13.94 -29.44 -1.10
N VAL A 473 -14.72 -29.30 -2.17
CA VAL A 473 -15.18 -30.41 -2.98
C VAL A 473 -14.39 -30.40 -4.28
N LEU A 474 -13.52 -31.40 -4.45
CA LEU A 474 -12.89 -31.70 -5.74
C LEU A 474 -13.74 -32.75 -6.45
N GLU A 475 -14.39 -32.35 -7.54
CA GLU A 475 -15.20 -33.23 -8.39
C GLU A 475 -14.47 -33.48 -9.71
N ASP A 476 -13.98 -34.70 -9.98
CA ASP A 476 -13.43 -35.05 -11.29
C ASP A 476 -14.54 -35.12 -12.35
N LEU A 477 -14.66 -34.04 -13.14
CA LEU A 477 -15.65 -33.84 -14.18
C LEU A 477 -15.58 -34.89 -15.30
N ASN A 478 -14.42 -35.53 -15.48
CA ASN A 478 -14.18 -36.42 -16.62
C ASN A 478 -14.40 -37.91 -16.31
N LYS A 479 -14.63 -38.31 -15.05
CA LYS A 479 -14.63 -39.75 -14.69
C LYS A 479 -15.75 -40.26 -13.79
N HIS A 480 -16.70 -39.45 -13.34
CA HIS A 480 -17.65 -39.84 -12.26
C HIS A 480 -16.95 -40.47 -11.03
N ARG A 481 -15.63 -40.26 -10.89
CA ARG A 481 -14.81 -40.89 -9.85
C ARG A 481 -14.78 -39.95 -8.66
N GLY A 482 -15.50 -40.33 -7.62
CA GLY A 482 -15.29 -39.93 -6.23
C GLY A 482 -15.29 -38.42 -5.96
N ARG A 483 -16.36 -37.93 -5.34
CA ARG A 483 -16.34 -36.63 -4.66
C ARG A 483 -15.33 -36.71 -3.51
N ILE A 484 -14.27 -35.91 -3.56
CA ILE A 484 -13.37 -35.74 -2.41
C ILE A 484 -13.77 -34.45 -1.71
N ALA A 485 -14.44 -34.59 -0.56
CA ALA A 485 -14.75 -33.48 0.32
C ALA A 485 -13.69 -33.41 1.42
N ARG A 486 -13.07 -32.24 1.58
CA ARG A 486 -12.20 -31.95 2.71
C ARG A 486 -12.86 -30.90 3.59
N HIS A 487 -13.01 -31.23 4.87
CA HIS A 487 -13.49 -30.31 5.89
C HIS A 487 -12.30 -29.65 6.57
N VAL A 488 -12.19 -28.33 6.47
CA VAL A 488 -11.18 -27.57 7.19
C VAL A 488 -11.88 -26.80 8.32
N PRO A 489 -11.64 -27.16 9.59
CA PRO A 489 -12.22 -26.43 10.71
C PRO A 489 -11.57 -25.05 10.81
N LEU A 490 -12.37 -23.99 10.81
CA LEU A 490 -11.88 -22.62 10.98
C LEU A 490 -11.79 -22.18 12.46
N GLY A 491 -12.08 -23.10 13.38
CA GLY A 491 -12.19 -22.84 14.81
C GLY A 491 -13.43 -22.01 15.18
N LEU A 492 -13.71 -21.96 16.49
CA LEU A 492 -14.71 -21.07 17.05
C LEU A 492 -14.20 -19.62 16.94
N PHE A 493 -15.05 -18.76 16.40
CA PHE A 493 -14.85 -17.33 16.56
C PHE A 493 -15.69 -16.88 17.74
N THR A 494 -15.01 -16.58 18.84
CA THR A 494 -15.60 -15.77 19.90
C THR A 494 -15.43 -14.32 19.45
N PRO A 495 -16.49 -13.61 19.02
CA PRO A 495 -16.37 -12.18 18.83
C PRO A 495 -15.82 -11.58 20.11
N ALA A 496 -14.86 -10.68 20.00
CA ALA A 496 -14.45 -9.89 21.16
C ALA A 496 -15.75 -9.29 21.72
N SER A 497 -16.05 -9.60 22.99
CA SER A 497 -17.17 -8.97 23.69
C SER A 497 -17.03 -7.48 23.41
N PRO A 498 -18.07 -6.78 22.89
CA PRO A 498 -17.96 -5.36 22.62
C PRO A 498 -17.42 -4.74 23.90
N ALA A 499 -16.19 -4.24 23.84
CA ALA A 499 -15.61 -3.51 24.95
C ALA A 499 -16.65 -2.42 25.23
N GLU A 500 -17.22 -2.42 26.44
CA GLU A 500 -18.05 -1.32 26.88
C GLU A 500 -17.27 -0.06 26.53
N ALA A 501 -17.77 0.69 25.55
CA ALA A 501 -17.19 1.97 25.21
C ALA A 501 -17.08 2.70 26.55
N PRO A 502 -15.88 3.18 26.94
CA PRO A 502 -15.74 3.87 28.21
C PRO A 502 -16.84 4.92 28.24
N ALA A 503 -17.78 4.76 29.20
CA ALA A 503 -18.97 5.58 29.27
C ALA A 503 -18.50 7.02 29.15
N ALA A 504 -18.87 7.68 28.06
CA ALA A 504 -18.56 9.08 27.86
C ALA A 504 -19.04 9.78 29.13
N ALA A 505 -18.09 10.32 29.90
CA ALA A 505 -18.38 11.04 31.12
C ALA A 505 -19.22 12.26 30.76
N SER A 506 -20.53 12.06 30.75
CA SER A 506 -21.53 13.09 30.56
C SER A 506 -21.66 13.79 31.90
N GLY A 507 -21.31 15.08 31.93
CA GLY A 507 -21.80 16.01 32.94
C GLY A 507 -20.81 16.46 34.00
N ALA A 508 -20.04 17.49 33.68
CA ALA A 508 -19.88 18.62 34.60
C ALA A 508 -19.95 19.90 33.78
N ALA A 509 -21.11 20.55 33.83
CA ALA A 509 -21.32 21.88 33.28
C ALA A 509 -20.38 22.87 34.00
N ILE A 510 -19.47 23.49 33.26
CA ILE A 510 -18.78 24.69 33.73
C ILE A 510 -19.65 25.88 33.31
N THR A 511 -20.62 26.20 34.16
CA THR A 511 -21.21 27.54 34.23
C THR A 511 -20.41 28.33 35.25
N GLY A 512 -19.67 29.34 34.80
CA GLY A 512 -18.86 30.19 35.66
C GLY A 512 -18.24 31.34 34.89
N ALA A 513 -19.08 32.27 34.44
CA ALA A 513 -18.64 33.60 34.04
C ALA A 513 -18.20 34.37 35.30
N SER A 514 -16.92 34.71 35.37
CA SER A 514 -16.39 35.66 36.33
C SER A 514 -15.49 36.64 35.58
N HIS A 515 -15.89 37.90 35.55
CA HIS A 515 -15.07 39.02 35.10
C HIS A 515 -13.67 39.00 35.75
N PRO A 516 -12.60 39.35 35.02
CA PRO A 516 -11.36 39.76 35.67
C PRO A 516 -11.51 41.21 36.19
N PRO A 517 -10.94 41.53 37.36
CA PRO A 517 -10.92 42.89 37.86
C PRO A 517 -9.95 43.75 37.03
N GLU A 518 -10.31 45.01 36.84
CA GLU A 518 -9.38 46.07 36.45
C GLU A 518 -8.13 46.04 37.34
N GLN A 519 -6.96 46.03 36.72
CA GLN A 519 -5.71 46.41 37.37
C GLN A 519 -5.01 47.52 36.56
N PRO A 520 -4.31 48.43 37.27
CA PRO A 520 -4.07 49.78 36.81
C PRO A 520 -2.87 49.89 35.88
N ALA A 521 -2.88 50.96 35.08
CA ALA A 521 -1.77 51.42 34.28
C ALA A 521 -0.51 51.62 35.13
N GLY A 522 0.55 50.87 34.80
CA GLY A 522 1.89 51.04 35.35
C GLY A 522 2.91 50.99 34.22
N ASP A 523 3.45 52.16 33.88
CA ASP A 523 4.61 52.33 33.02
C ASP A 523 5.83 51.60 33.59
N ALA A 524 6.42 50.69 32.80
CA ALA A 524 7.80 50.28 32.94
C ALA A 524 8.31 49.69 31.63
N SER A 525 9.10 50.49 30.92
CA SER A 525 9.93 50.10 29.79
C SER A 525 10.94 49.00 30.19
N VAL A 526 10.89 47.85 29.52
CA VAL A 526 11.93 46.81 29.58
C VAL A 526 12.49 46.60 28.16
N PRO A 527 13.83 46.55 27.97
CA PRO A 527 14.45 46.59 26.66
C PRO A 527 14.42 45.23 25.95
N ARG A 528 14.31 45.28 24.61
CA ARG A 528 14.42 44.11 23.72
C ARG A 528 15.80 43.44 23.84
N PRO A 529 15.90 42.11 23.87
CA PRO A 529 17.17 41.42 23.74
C PRO A 529 17.64 41.45 22.29
N THR A 530 18.81 42.04 22.07
CA THR A 530 19.57 42.07 20.82
C THR A 530 20.14 40.67 20.55
N VAL A 531 19.80 40.08 19.41
CA VAL A 531 20.42 38.85 18.89
C VAL A 531 21.84 39.19 18.39
N PRO A 532 22.90 38.48 18.78
CA PRO A 532 24.24 38.76 18.29
C PRO A 532 24.43 38.26 16.86
N ARG A 533 24.76 39.20 15.98
CA ARG A 533 25.40 38.96 14.68
C ARG A 533 26.74 38.25 14.90
N ARG A 534 26.88 37.02 14.40
CA ARG A 534 28.19 36.38 14.24
C ARG A 534 28.87 36.95 12.99
N SER A 535 29.94 37.70 13.23
CA SER A 535 30.91 38.15 12.24
C SER A 535 31.98 37.09 11.98
N GLY A 536 32.23 36.88 10.69
CA GLY A 536 33.51 36.61 10.01
C GLY A 536 34.55 35.73 10.70
N CYS A 537 34.80 34.57 10.10
CA CYS A 537 36.15 34.02 10.01
C CYS A 537 36.50 33.85 8.53
N ALA A 538 37.57 34.53 8.12
CA ALA A 538 38.15 34.46 6.79
C ALA A 538 39.02 33.21 6.67
N CYS A 539 38.94 32.50 5.55
CA CYS A 539 40.06 31.75 4.98
C CYS A 539 39.89 31.50 3.47
N ALA A 540 40.95 31.84 2.76
CA ALA A 540 41.43 31.27 1.49
C ALA A 540 40.57 31.37 0.22
N THR A 541 40.91 32.35 -0.60
CA THR A 541 40.77 32.34 -2.06
C THR A 541 41.51 31.16 -2.70
N ALA A 542 40.78 30.29 -3.41
CA ALA A 542 41.32 29.38 -4.41
C ALA A 542 40.44 29.44 -5.67
N GLY A 543 41.10 29.47 -6.81
CA GLY A 543 40.59 29.95 -8.09
C GLY A 543 39.43 29.17 -8.71
N THR A 544 38.66 29.90 -9.50
CA THR A 544 37.65 29.41 -10.43
C THR A 544 38.31 28.73 -11.63
N SER A 545 38.10 27.42 -11.78
CA SER A 545 38.01 26.78 -13.10
C SER A 545 36.68 26.02 -13.16
N THR A 546 35.86 26.38 -14.14
CA THR A 546 34.60 25.69 -14.46
C THR A 546 34.74 25.12 -15.87
N GLU A 547 35.45 24.00 -15.99
CA GLU A 547 35.26 23.10 -17.12
C GLU A 547 34.24 22.04 -16.69
N GLY A 548 33.02 22.14 -17.22
CA GLY A 548 32.02 21.09 -17.09
C GLY A 548 32.47 19.83 -17.84
N PRO A 549 32.09 18.62 -17.39
CA PRO A 549 32.46 17.39 -18.07
C PRO A 549 31.89 17.37 -19.49
N ALA A 550 32.77 17.10 -20.46
CA ALA A 550 32.38 16.93 -21.85
C ALA A 550 31.28 15.85 -21.98
N PRO A 551 30.26 16.08 -22.84
CA PRO A 551 29.22 15.08 -23.07
C PRO A 551 29.86 13.80 -23.63
N ALA A 552 29.37 12.64 -23.17
CA ALA A 552 29.80 11.34 -23.67
C ALA A 552 29.79 11.31 -25.21
N PRO A 553 30.80 10.70 -25.86
CA PRO A 553 31.03 10.81 -27.31
C PRO A 553 29.84 10.39 -28.19
N ILE A 554 28.93 9.58 -27.65
CA ILE A 554 27.70 9.15 -28.32
C ILE A 554 26.70 10.30 -28.48
N VAL A 555 26.59 11.21 -27.51
CA VAL A 555 25.65 12.36 -27.56
C VAL A 555 26.16 13.42 -28.54
N ALA A 556 27.47 13.65 -28.60
CA ALA A 556 28.09 14.55 -29.58
C ALA A 556 27.91 14.04 -31.03
N ALA A 557 28.05 12.73 -31.25
CA ALA A 557 27.83 12.12 -32.57
C ALA A 557 26.36 12.21 -33.03
N LEU A 558 25.40 12.03 -32.12
CA LEU A 558 23.97 12.17 -32.41
C LEU A 558 23.56 13.62 -32.74
N LEU A 559 24.10 14.60 -32.01
CA LEU A 559 23.86 16.02 -32.28
C LEU A 559 24.51 16.48 -33.61
N ALA A 560 25.68 15.94 -33.96
CA ALA A 560 26.32 16.19 -35.25
C ALA A 560 25.52 15.59 -36.43
N LEU A 561 24.95 14.38 -36.26
CA LEU A 561 24.10 13.76 -37.27
C LEU A 561 22.77 14.51 -37.48
N LEU A 562 22.18 15.02 -36.40
CA LEU A 562 20.93 15.79 -36.47
C LEU A 562 21.13 17.19 -37.08
N ARG A 563 22.27 17.84 -36.84
CA ARG A 563 22.62 19.11 -37.51
C ARG A 563 22.87 18.92 -39.01
N ARG A 564 23.45 17.79 -39.43
CA ARG A 564 23.71 17.51 -40.85
C ARG A 564 22.43 17.25 -41.67
N ARG A 565 21.33 16.83 -41.04
CA ARG A 565 20.04 16.59 -41.71
C ARG A 565 19.16 17.83 -41.91
N ARG A 566 19.45 18.95 -41.24
CA ARG A 566 18.70 20.21 -41.45
C ARG A 566 19.25 21.10 -42.58
N GLY A 567 20.37 20.71 -43.21
CA GLY A 567 21.02 21.49 -44.28
C GLY A 567 20.57 21.16 -45.72
N HIS A 568 19.60 20.26 -45.92
CA HIS A 568 19.11 19.92 -47.27
C HIS A 568 17.59 19.96 -47.34
N ARG A 569 17.06 21.20 -47.31
CA ARG A 569 15.85 21.64 -48.03
C ARG A 569 16.03 23.12 -48.35
N VAL A 570 16.58 23.39 -49.53
CA VAL A 570 16.23 24.54 -50.37
C VAL A 570 15.48 23.96 -51.55
#